data_AF-A0AAP3A721-F1
#
_entry.id   AF-A0AAP3A721-F1
#
_cell.length_a   1.000
_cell.length_b   1.000
_cell.length_c   1.000
_cell.angle_alpha   90.00
_cell.angle_beta   90.00
_cell.angle_gamma   90.00
#
_symmetry.space_group_name_H-M   'P 1'
#
loop_
_entity.id
_entity.type
_entity.pdbx_description
1 polymer ?
#
loop_
_entity_poly.entity_id
_entity_poly.type
_entity_poly.pdbx_seq_one_letter_code
_entity_poly.pdbx_strand_id
1 'polypeptide(L)' 'MDTLIHESGAAQMEINFLHGDAIDLADQVFLFKRTMREAAHRHGIYATFMAKPMSDEPGSAMHIHQSLEDVNGHNL' A
#
# COMPACT_ATOMS: atom_id res chain seq x y z
N MET A 1 7.00 -3.70 -7.67
CA MET A 1 7.06 -3.61 -6.20
C MET A 1 8.50 -3.41 -5.82
N ASP A 2 8.76 -2.48 -4.92
CA ASP A 2 10.12 -2.06 -4.57
C ASP A 2 10.57 -2.75 -3.27
N THR A 3 9.86 -2.49 -2.17
CA THR A 3 10.27 -2.96 -0.84
C THR A 3 9.09 -3.51 -0.04
N LEU A 4 9.37 -4.51 0.79
CA LEU A 4 8.51 -5.03 1.86
C LEU A 4 9.23 -4.81 3.19
N ILE A 5 8.61 -4.09 4.11
CA ILE A 5 9.23 -3.68 5.38
C ILE A 5 8.29 -4.00 6.54
N HIS A 6 8.86 -4.42 7.68
CA HIS A 6 8.11 -4.50 8.94
C HIS A 6 8.10 -3.12 9.61
N GLU A 7 6.91 -2.63 9.93
CA GLU A 7 6.69 -1.31 10.51
C GLU A 7 6.77 -1.32 12.04
N SER A 8 6.45 -0.18 12.66
CA SER A 8 6.55 -0.02 14.11
C SER A 8 5.50 -0.81 14.91
N GLY A 9 4.34 -1.11 14.32
CA GLY A 9 3.27 -1.86 14.99
C GLY A 9 3.42 -3.37 14.92
N ALA A 10 2.82 -4.08 15.87
CA ALA A 10 2.81 -5.53 15.88
C ALA A 10 2.23 -6.14 14.58
N ALA A 11 3.03 -6.94 13.88
CA ALA A 11 2.69 -7.57 12.59
C ALA A 11 2.26 -6.57 11.50
N GLN A 12 2.68 -5.31 11.61
CA GLN A 12 2.42 -4.27 10.63
C GLN A 12 3.47 -4.35 9.52
N MET A 13 3.02 -4.37 8.26
CA MET A 13 3.88 -4.46 7.09
C MET A 13 3.58 -3.32 6.12
N GLU A 14 4.63 -2.75 5.53
CA GLU A 14 4.55 -1.76 4.44
C GLU A 14 5.01 -2.39 3.12
N ILE A 15 4.30 -2.07 2.03
CA ILE A 15 4.67 -2.44 0.67
C ILE A 15 4.67 -1.20 -0.21
N ASN A 16 5.79 -1.01 -0.92
CA ASN A 16 5.98 0.12 -1.81
C ASN A 16 5.79 -0.25 -3.29
N PHE A 17 5.02 0.60 -3.98
CA PHE A 17 4.87 0.59 -5.43
C PHE A 17 5.86 1.57 -6.04
N LEU A 18 6.36 1.24 -7.23
CA LEU A 18 7.18 2.18 -7.98
C LEU A 18 6.29 3.32 -8.48
N HIS A 19 6.82 4.53 -8.49
CA HIS A 19 6.12 5.70 -9.03
C HIS A 19 5.84 5.52 -10.54
N GLY A 20 4.77 6.13 -11.04
CA GLY A 20 4.31 5.94 -12.41
C GLY A 20 2.95 6.58 -12.69
N ASP A 21 2.28 6.12 -13.75
CA ASP A 21 0.96 6.63 -14.13
C ASP A 21 -0.06 6.45 -13.00
N ALA A 22 -0.78 7.53 -12.70
CA ALA A 22 -1.65 7.59 -11.53
C ALA A 22 -2.85 6.63 -11.62
N ILE A 23 -3.40 6.41 -12.82
CA ILE A 23 -4.56 5.53 -13.00
C ILE A 23 -4.12 4.07 -12.91
N ASP A 24 -3.02 3.73 -13.58
CA ASP A 24 -2.45 2.38 -13.51
C ASP A 24 -2.08 2.01 -12.06
N LEU A 25 -1.50 2.95 -11.30
CA LEU A 25 -1.17 2.74 -9.89
C LEU A 25 -2.41 2.59 -9.01
N ALA A 26 -3.47 3.36 -9.26
CA ALA A 26 -4.73 3.22 -8.52
C ALA A 26 -5.32 1.81 -8.70
N ASP A 27 -5.33 1.29 -9.92
CA ASP A 27 -5.79 -0.06 -10.23
C ASP A 27 -4.92 -1.14 -9.57
N GLN A 28 -3.59 -0.97 -9.62
CA GLN A 28 -2.65 -1.87 -8.96
C GLN A 28 -2.87 -1.92 -7.45
N VAL A 29 -3.03 -0.77 -6.78
CA VAL A 29 -3.28 -0.69 -5.33
C VAL A 29 -4.60 -1.36 -4.97
N PHE A 30 -5.65 -1.14 -5.78
CA PHE A 30 -6.94 -1.78 -5.56
C PHE A 30 -6.85 -3.31 -5.66
N LEU A 31 -6.23 -3.81 -6.74
CA LEU A 31 -6.04 -5.24 -6.96
C LEU A 31 -5.17 -5.85 -5.86
N PHE A 32 -4.10 -5.18 -5.46
CA PHE A 32 -3.22 -5.61 -4.39
C PHE A 32 -3.98 -5.82 -3.08
N LYS A 33 -4.76 -4.83 -2.63
CA LYS A 33 -5.54 -4.95 -1.38
C LYS A 33 -6.50 -6.14 -1.42
N ARG A 34 -7.10 -6.42 -2.58
CA ARG A 34 -8.00 -7.56 -2.76
C ARG A 34 -7.25 -8.89 -2.74
N THR A 35 -6.17 -9.00 -3.51
CA THR A 35 -5.36 -10.21 -3.60
C THR A 35 -4.70 -10.54 -2.26
N MET A 36 -4.22 -9.54 -1.53
CA MET A 36 -3.61 -9.74 -0.22
C MET A 36 -4.60 -10.30 0.81
N ARG A 37 -5.83 -9.78 0.84
CA ARG A 37 -6.89 -10.31 1.71
C ARG A 37 -7.21 -11.77 1.40
N GLU A 38 -7.26 -12.13 0.12
CA GLU A 38 -7.55 -13.50 -0.28
C GLU A 38 -6.38 -14.45 -0.01
N ALA A 39 -5.15 -14.02 -0.28
CA ALA A 39 -3.96 -14.78 0.10
C ALA A 39 -3.94 -15.03 1.62
N ALA A 40 -4.16 -13.99 2.42
CA ALA A 40 -4.23 -14.10 3.87
C ALA A 40 -5.29 -15.13 4.30
N HIS A 41 -6.49 -15.05 3.72
CA HIS A 41 -7.58 -15.98 4.03
C HIS A 41 -7.20 -17.45 3.76
N ARG A 42 -6.55 -17.72 2.62
CA ARG A 42 -6.06 -19.08 2.27
C ARG A 42 -5.02 -19.62 3.24
N HIS A 43 -4.27 -18.75 3.90
CA HIS A 43 -3.27 -19.10 4.90
C HIS A 43 -3.82 -19.06 6.34
N GLY A 44 -5.15 -18.92 6.53
CA GLY A 44 -5.78 -18.92 7.86
C GLY A 44 -5.48 -17.67 8.69
N ILE A 45 -5.03 -16.58 8.05
CA ILE A 45 -4.75 -15.30 8.68
C ILE A 45 -5.68 -14.21 8.11
N TYR A 46 -5.74 -13.06 8.78
CA TYR A 46 -6.56 -11.93 8.34
C TYR A 46 -5.68 -10.70 8.07
N ALA A 47 -5.69 -10.24 6.82
CA ALA A 47 -5.03 -8.98 6.45
C ALA A 47 -6.05 -7.83 6.47
N THR A 48 -5.71 -6.74 7.16
CA THR A 48 -6.54 -5.54 7.25
C THR A 48 -5.78 -4.30 6.81
N PHE A 49 -6.52 -3.36 6.23
CA PHE A 49 -6.02 -2.01 5.85
C PHE A 49 -6.80 -0.93 6.62
N MET A 50 -7.39 -1.31 7.76
CA MET A 50 -8.07 -0.37 8.65
C MET A 50 -7.06 0.61 9.23
N ALA A 51 -7.42 1.89 9.34
CA ALA A 51 -6.51 2.93 9.80
C ALA A 51 -5.97 2.69 11.24
N LYS A 52 -6.77 2.04 12.09
CA LYS A 52 -6.40 1.75 13.49
C LYS A 52 -7.03 0.42 13.92
N PRO A 53 -6.42 -0.74 13.60
CA PRO A 53 -7.01 -2.05 13.91
C PRO A 53 -6.88 -2.44 15.39
N MET A 54 -5.88 -1.91 16.10
CA MET A 54 -5.64 -2.12 17.52
C MET A 54 -5.47 -0.75 18.19
N SER A 55 -6.14 -0.51 19.32
CA SER A 55 -6.16 0.80 19.98
C SER A 55 -4.78 1.25 20.44
N ASP A 56 -3.98 0.29 20.91
CA ASP A 56 -2.73 0.55 21.64
C ASP A 56 -1.49 0.44 20.74
N GLU A 57 -1.66 0.05 19.47
CA GLU A 57 -0.59 -0.08 18.47
C GLU A 57 -0.62 1.05 17.44
N PRO A 58 0.50 1.37 16.76
CA PRO A 58 0.50 2.29 15.61
C PRO A 58 -0.59 1.98 14.56
N GLY A 59 -1.13 3.04 13.94
CA GLY A 59 -2.13 2.91 12.89
C GLY A 59 -1.52 2.57 11.53
N SER A 60 -2.34 2.10 10.59
CA SER A 60 -1.96 1.93 9.19
C SER A 60 -2.36 3.14 8.36
N ALA A 61 -1.47 3.61 7.49
CA ALA A 61 -1.73 4.70 6.57
C ALA A 61 -1.40 4.27 5.13
N MET A 62 -1.85 5.09 4.18
CA MET A 62 -1.46 4.99 2.78
C MET A 62 -0.84 6.33 2.40
N HIS A 63 0.49 6.37 2.39
CA HIS A 63 1.22 7.55 1.95
C HIS A 63 1.14 7.63 0.43
N ILE A 64 0.82 8.81 -0.11
CA ILE A 64 0.76 9.05 -1.54
C ILE A 64 1.82 10.10 -1.87
N HIS A 65 2.80 9.71 -2.67
CA HIS A 65 3.81 10.61 -3.20
C HIS A 65 3.35 11.04 -4.59
N GLN A 66 3.26 12.35 -4.82
CA GLN A 66 2.66 12.90 -6.04
C GLN A 66 3.64 13.85 -6.72
N SER A 67 3.72 13.75 -8.03
CA SER A 67 4.42 14.70 -8.92
C SER A 67 3.50 15.04 -10.09
N LEU A 68 3.74 16.18 -10.74
CA LEU A 68 3.08 16.55 -11.99
C LEU A 68 4.12 16.58 -13.09
N GLU A 69 3.80 16.01 -14.23
CA GLU A 69 4.68 16.01 -15.40
C GLU A 69 4.07 16.84 -16.52
N ASP A 70 4.90 17.60 -17.23
CA ASP A 70 4.50 18.24 -18.47
C ASP A 70 4.32 17.19 -19.58
N VAL A 71 3.80 17.63 -20.74
CA VAL A 71 3.60 16.73 -21.91
C VAL A 71 4.90 16.16 -22.49
N ASN A 72 6.07 16.65 -22.05
CA ASN A 72 7.39 16.21 -22.47
C ASN A 72 8.07 15.31 -21.42
N GLY A 73 7.40 15.03 -20.28
CA GLY A 73 7.93 14.20 -19.20
C GLY A 73 8.83 14.94 -18.20
N HIS A 74 8.78 16.27 -18.13
CA HIS A 74 9.48 17.03 -17.10
C HIS A 74 8.61 17.19 -15.86
N ASN A 75 9.18 16.89 -14.69
CA ASN A 75 8.54 17.15 -13.41
C ASN A 75 8.43 18.67 -13.16
N LEU A 76 7.22 19.15 -12.87
CA LEU A 76 6.84 20.55 -12.70
C LEU A 76 7.10 21.09 -11.28
#